data_AF-A0A6P0T5Q0-F1
#
_entry.id   AF-A0A6P0T5Q0-F1
#
_cell.length_a   1.000
_cell.length_b   1.000
_cell.length_c   1.000
_cell.angle_alpha   90.00
_cell.angle_beta   90.00
_cell.angle_gamma   90.00
#
_symmetry.space_group_name_H-M   'P 1'
#
loop_
_entity.id
_entity.type
_entity.pdbx_description
1 polymer ?
#
loop_
_entity_poly.entity_id
_entity_poly.type
_entity_poly.pdbx_seq_one_letter_code
_entity_poly.pdbx_strand_id
1 'polypeptide(L)'
;MANQFGCTGEGSNANGNLNGAFDQGESVLAVQDEQGRTVLCYLERSVQIDDGEYALLLPVDNPIEIFAWTEDESGDEVLVDLDDNEVSRVFSNARAVLAEQELTLAQTALTLTAKGDIPPAVEEEIMTLDLGDEDGDLESEDFQLLASFFHEEQEYAIYTPLNPLLIFVRLTSDGMPVLLEPDEFELIRPQLEDLLFDDL
;
A
#
# COMPACT_ATOMS: atom_id res chain seq x y z
N MET A 1 -52.23 -47.23 1.79
CA MET A 1 -51.22 -47.94 2.61
C MET A 1 -50.32 -46.89 3.22
N ALA A 2 -50.12 -46.99 4.52
CA ALA A 2 -49.57 -45.97 5.42
C ALA A 2 -48.09 -46.20 5.74
N ASN A 3 -47.42 -45.09 6.10
CA ASN A 3 -46.35 -44.88 7.10
C ASN A 3 -45.68 -43.55 6.71
N GLN A 4 -45.67 -42.44 7.44
CA GLN A 4 -45.71 -42.11 8.87
C GLN A 4 -44.55 -42.71 9.69
N PHE A 5 -43.45 -41.95 9.74
CA PHE A 5 -42.59 -41.82 10.91
C PHE A 5 -42.40 -40.32 11.15
N GLY A 6 -42.82 -39.87 12.33
CA GLY A 6 -42.46 -38.58 12.88
C GLY A 6 -41.44 -38.78 14.01
N CYS A 7 -40.55 -37.81 14.16
CA CYS A 7 -39.89 -37.49 15.43
C CYS A 7 -39.92 -35.97 15.58
N THR A 8 -40.59 -35.55 16.63
CA THR A 8 -40.67 -34.19 17.20
C THR A 8 -39.42 -33.86 18.01
N GLY A 9 -39.07 -32.58 18.12
CA GLY A 9 -38.33 -32.10 19.29
C GLY A 9 -37.47 -30.85 19.06
N GLU A 10 -37.92 -29.74 19.64
CA GLU A 10 -37.12 -28.72 20.36
C GLU A 10 -36.18 -27.84 19.50
N GLY A 11 -36.38 -26.53 19.35
CA GLY A 11 -36.55 -25.56 20.42
C GLY A 11 -35.19 -25.18 21.01
N SER A 12 -34.43 -24.30 20.35
CA SER A 12 -33.41 -23.50 21.03
C SER A 12 -33.12 -22.21 20.28
N ASN A 13 -33.48 -21.08 20.91
CA ASN A 13 -32.83 -19.81 20.68
C ASN A 13 -31.33 -19.98 20.94
N ALA A 14 -30.50 -19.57 19.99
CA ALA A 14 -29.12 -19.23 20.27
C ALA A 14 -28.89 -17.83 19.70
N ASN A 15 -29.05 -16.83 20.58
CA ASN A 15 -28.29 -15.60 20.49
C ASN A 15 -26.81 -16.00 20.54
N GLY A 16 -26.23 -16.24 19.37
CA GLY A 16 -24.80 -16.39 19.19
C GLY A 16 -24.20 -15.00 19.05
N ASN A 17 -23.84 -14.42 20.19
CA ASN A 17 -22.88 -13.33 20.29
C ASN A 17 -21.64 -13.69 19.46
N LEU A 18 -21.51 -13.15 18.24
CA LEU A 18 -20.30 -13.26 17.42
C LEU A 18 -19.25 -12.24 17.90
N ASN A 19 -18.99 -12.21 19.20
CA ASN A 19 -17.79 -11.62 19.76
C ASN A 19 -16.90 -12.79 20.16
N GLY A 20 -16.15 -13.29 19.18
CA GLY A 20 -15.34 -14.48 19.30
C GLY A 20 -14.11 -14.40 18.44
N ALA A 21 -13.02 -13.98 19.09
CA ALA A 21 -11.63 -14.22 18.72
C ALA A 21 -11.18 -13.59 17.38
N PHE A 22 -10.56 -12.42 17.49
CA PHE A 22 -9.45 -12.08 16.61
C PHE A 22 -8.38 -13.17 16.82
N ASP A 23 -8.43 -14.19 15.97
CA ASP A 23 -7.37 -15.18 15.81
C ASP A 23 -6.11 -14.42 15.42
N GLN A 24 -4.97 -14.73 16.03
CA GLN A 24 -3.68 -14.10 15.73
C GLN A 24 -3.10 -14.66 14.42
N GLY A 25 -3.89 -14.55 13.35
CA GLY A 25 -3.42 -14.53 11.97
C GLY A 25 -3.38 -13.08 11.52
N GLU A 26 -2.32 -12.68 10.83
CA GLU A 26 -2.16 -11.34 10.26
C GLU A 26 -3.45 -10.92 9.56
N SER A 27 -4.17 -9.93 10.12
CA SER A 27 -5.45 -9.50 9.55
C SER A 27 -5.16 -8.71 8.29
N VAL A 28 -5.41 -9.34 7.14
CA VAL A 28 -5.32 -8.68 5.83
C VAL A 28 -6.59 -7.89 5.57
N LEU A 29 -6.43 -6.58 5.36
CA LEU A 29 -7.49 -5.64 5.06
C LEU A 29 -7.38 -5.19 3.61
N ALA A 30 -8.52 -5.00 2.95
CA ALA A 30 -8.58 -4.47 1.59
C ALA A 30 -8.89 -2.98 1.64
N VAL A 31 -7.96 -2.15 1.18
CA VAL A 31 -8.14 -0.70 1.06
C VAL A 31 -8.50 -0.38 -0.39
N GLN A 32 -9.53 0.44 -0.59
CA GLN A 32 -10.02 0.83 -1.90
C GLN A 32 -9.86 2.34 -2.10
N ASP A 33 -9.40 2.74 -3.29
CA ASP A 33 -9.34 4.15 -3.69
C ASP A 33 -10.63 4.61 -4.39
N GLU A 34 -10.70 5.90 -4.72
CA GLU A 34 -11.86 6.50 -5.41
C GLU A 34 -12.13 5.90 -6.80
N GLN A 35 -11.10 5.34 -7.45
CA GLN A 35 -11.19 4.70 -8.75
C GLN A 35 -11.68 3.25 -8.66
N GLY A 36 -11.87 2.75 -7.43
CA GLY A 36 -12.32 1.39 -7.15
C GLY A 36 -11.21 0.34 -7.22
N ARG A 37 -9.94 0.74 -7.37
CA ARG A 37 -8.79 -0.16 -7.28
C ARG A 37 -8.62 -0.62 -5.84
N THR A 38 -7.93 -1.73 -5.62
CA THR A 38 -7.74 -2.28 -4.27
C THR A 38 -6.27 -2.58 -4.03
N VAL A 39 -5.81 -2.30 -2.82
CA VAL A 39 -4.54 -2.78 -2.27
C VAL A 39 -4.84 -3.61 -1.03
N LEU A 40 -4.17 -4.77 -0.90
CA LEU A 40 -4.26 -5.60 0.30
C LEU A 40 -3.16 -5.17 1.25
N CYS A 41 -3.49 -5.02 2.52
CA CYS A 41 -2.54 -4.58 3.53
C CYS A 41 -2.64 -5.43 4.79
N TYR A 42 -1.52 -5.63 5.47
CA TYR A 42 -1.50 -6.11 6.84
C TYR A 42 -1.85 -4.95 7.79
N LEU A 43 -2.62 -5.27 8.83
CA LEU A 43 -2.80 -4.37 9.97
C LEU A 43 -1.52 -4.37 10.80
N GLU A 44 -0.78 -3.27 10.78
CA GLU A 44 0.45 -3.11 11.57
C GLU A 44 0.11 -2.71 13.00
N ARG A 45 -0.68 -1.64 13.16
CA ARG A 45 -1.09 -1.12 14.47
C ARG A 45 -2.45 -0.44 14.37
N SER A 46 -3.20 -0.41 15.46
CA SER A 46 -4.41 0.41 15.57
C SER A 46 -4.42 1.21 16.86
N VAL A 47 -5.15 2.34 16.84
CA VAL A 47 -5.28 3.26 17.95
C VAL A 47 -6.69 3.83 18.00
N GLN A 48 -7.18 4.09 19.21
CA GLN A 48 -8.44 4.78 19.44
C GLN A 48 -8.15 6.25 19.75
N ILE A 49 -8.71 7.16 18.96
CA ILE A 49 -8.60 8.61 19.13
C ILE A 49 -10.02 9.18 19.15
N ASP A 50 -10.39 9.82 20.25
CA ASP A 50 -11.75 10.25 20.55
C ASP A 50 -12.79 9.12 20.38
N ASP A 51 -13.69 9.24 19.41
CA ASP A 51 -14.74 8.25 19.08
C ASP A 51 -14.38 7.42 17.82
N GLY A 52 -13.18 7.57 17.27
CA GLY A 52 -12.73 6.92 16.04
C GLY A 52 -11.61 5.90 16.26
N GLU A 53 -11.68 4.78 15.54
CA GLU A 53 -10.59 3.80 15.47
C GLU A 53 -9.77 4.04 14.21
N TYR A 54 -8.47 4.21 14.36
CA TYR A 54 -7.53 4.45 13.27
C TYR A 54 -6.50 3.34 13.22
N ALA A 55 -5.98 3.08 12.03
CA ALA A 55 -5.03 2.02 11.81
C ALA A 55 -3.90 2.43 10.87
N LEU A 56 -2.73 1.89 11.15
CA LEU A 56 -1.55 1.88 10.30
C LEU A 56 -1.51 0.55 9.56
N LEU A 57 -1.45 0.62 8.24
CA LEU A 57 -1.43 -0.54 7.36
C LEU A 57 -0.15 -0.58 6.52
N LEU A 58 0.29 -1.79 6.21
CA LEU A 58 1.41 -2.05 5.30
C LEU A 58 0.94 -2.87 4.10
N PRO A 59 1.21 -2.46 2.85
CA PRO A 59 0.92 -3.28 1.68
C PRO A 59 1.46 -4.71 1.82
N VAL A 60 0.65 -5.69 1.39
CA VAL A 60 1.06 -7.11 1.38
C VAL A 60 2.12 -7.37 0.31
N ASP A 61 1.98 -6.71 -0.83
CA ASP A 61 2.92 -6.77 -1.96
C ASP A 61 3.79 -5.50 -1.96
N ASN A 62 5.00 -5.59 -2.52
CA ASN A 62 6.00 -4.53 -2.45
C ASN A 62 5.54 -3.29 -3.25
N PRO A 63 5.59 -2.07 -2.69
CA PRO A 63 5.33 -0.83 -3.43
C PRO A 63 6.31 -0.66 -4.59
N ILE A 64 5.84 -0.11 -5.71
CA ILE A 64 6.66 0.09 -6.92
C ILE A 64 6.42 1.47 -7.48
N GLU A 65 7.50 2.18 -7.79
CA GLU A 65 7.47 3.48 -8.45
C GLU A 65 8.16 3.39 -9.82
N ILE A 66 7.63 4.13 -10.80
CA ILE A 66 8.21 4.21 -12.15
C ILE A 66 8.47 5.67 -12.46
N PHE A 67 9.72 5.96 -12.81
CA PHE A 67 10.16 7.30 -13.17
C PHE A 67 10.67 7.32 -14.62
N ALA A 68 10.53 8.46 -15.28
CA ALA A 68 11.19 8.73 -16.55
C ALA A 68 12.52 9.47 -16.33
N TRP A 69 13.56 9.08 -17.05
CA TRP A 69 14.81 9.83 -17.12
C TRP A 69 14.71 10.93 -18.17
N THR A 70 14.70 12.21 -17.79
CA THR A 70 14.70 13.33 -18.74
C THR A 70 15.95 14.18 -18.58
N GLU A 71 16.32 14.92 -19.62
CA GLU A 71 17.28 16.01 -19.49
C GLU A 71 16.55 17.26 -18.96
N ASP A 72 17.13 17.94 -17.96
CA ASP A 72 16.64 19.23 -17.48
C ASP A 72 17.10 20.39 -18.39
N GLU A 73 16.79 21.64 -18.04
CA GLU A 73 17.19 22.82 -18.83
C GLU A 73 18.72 23.02 -18.91
N SER A 74 19.46 22.42 -17.97
CA SER A 74 20.94 22.45 -17.91
C SER A 74 21.58 21.32 -18.74
N GLY A 75 20.77 20.34 -19.17
CA GLY A 75 21.22 19.13 -19.86
C GLY A 75 21.67 18.02 -18.90
N ASP A 76 21.30 18.12 -17.62
CA ASP A 76 21.56 17.08 -16.62
C ASP A 76 20.39 16.08 -16.60
N GLU A 77 20.69 14.79 -16.46
CA GLU A 77 19.68 13.73 -16.37
C GLU A 77 18.99 13.78 -14.99
N VAL A 78 17.67 13.89 -15.00
CA VAL A 78 16.80 13.94 -13.83
C VAL A 78 15.67 12.92 -13.96
N LEU A 79 15.16 12.47 -12.81
CA LEU A 79 14.02 11.57 -12.74
C LEU A 79 12.75 12.36 -12.53
N VAL A 80 11.71 12.00 -13.26
CA VAL A 80 10.40 12.65 -13.20
C VAL A 80 9.32 11.62 -12.98
N ASP A 81 8.40 11.94 -12.06
CA ASP A 81 7.20 11.16 -11.76
C ASP A 81 6.30 11.02 -12.99
N LEU A 82 5.57 9.91 -13.04
CA LEU A 82 4.61 9.64 -14.09
C LEU A 82 3.18 9.83 -13.60
N ASP A 83 2.34 10.47 -14.40
CA ASP A 83 0.91 10.49 -14.15
C ASP A 83 0.23 9.13 -14.48
N ASP A 84 -1.01 8.94 -14.04
CA ASP A 84 -1.79 7.70 -14.28
C ASP A 84 -1.86 7.30 -15.77
N ASN A 85 -1.90 8.27 -16.70
CA ASN A 85 -1.94 7.99 -18.14
C ASN A 85 -0.58 7.55 -18.66
N GLU A 86 0.50 8.18 -18.19
CA GLU A 86 1.87 7.83 -18.55
C GLU A 86 2.23 6.45 -18.04
N VAL A 87 1.93 6.16 -16.78
CA VAL A 87 2.05 4.81 -16.19
C VAL A 87 1.30 3.80 -17.05
N SER A 88 0.05 4.08 -17.44
CA SER A 88 -0.75 3.18 -18.27
C SER A 88 -0.10 2.82 -19.61
N ARG A 89 0.61 3.77 -20.24
CA ARG A 89 1.32 3.55 -21.52
C ARG A 89 2.49 2.59 -21.36
N VAL A 90 3.26 2.74 -20.29
CA VAL A 90 4.49 1.96 -20.07
C VAL A 90 4.29 0.70 -19.23
N PHE A 91 3.13 0.54 -18.59
CA PHE A 91 2.83 -0.55 -17.65
C PHE A 91 3.14 -1.94 -18.22
N SER A 92 2.80 -2.18 -19.49
CA SER A 92 3.04 -3.49 -20.12
C SER A 92 4.53 -3.82 -20.26
N ASN A 93 5.38 -2.82 -20.52
CA ASN A 93 6.82 -2.99 -20.59
C ASN A 93 7.40 -3.18 -19.18
N ALA A 94 6.99 -2.33 -18.22
CA ALA A 94 7.41 -2.43 -16.83
C ALA A 94 7.10 -3.82 -16.24
N ARG A 95 5.87 -4.32 -16.47
CA ARG A 95 5.46 -5.66 -16.05
C ARG A 95 6.29 -6.76 -16.71
N ALA A 96 6.65 -6.60 -17.99
CA ALA A 96 7.45 -7.61 -18.69
C ALA A 96 8.87 -7.68 -18.12
N VAL A 97 9.51 -6.53 -17.86
CA VAL A 97 10.87 -6.46 -17.32
C VAL A 97 10.93 -6.98 -15.89
N LEU A 98 9.97 -6.61 -15.03
CA LEU A 98 9.90 -7.15 -13.67
C LEU A 98 9.66 -8.66 -13.64
N ALA A 99 8.90 -9.20 -14.60
CA ALA A 99 8.67 -10.64 -14.68
C ALA A 99 9.95 -11.45 -14.97
N GLU A 100 10.99 -10.84 -15.53
CA GLU A 100 12.32 -11.48 -15.70
C GLU A 100 13.00 -11.77 -14.36
N GLN A 101 12.60 -11.06 -13.30
CA GLN A 101 13.07 -11.19 -11.93
C GLN A 101 12.04 -11.89 -11.03
N GLU A 102 11.07 -12.59 -11.62
CA GLU A 102 9.98 -13.28 -10.89
C GLU A 102 9.06 -12.33 -10.11
N LEU A 103 9.07 -11.03 -10.44
CA LEU A 103 8.20 -10.01 -9.86
C LEU A 103 6.95 -9.79 -10.73
N THR A 104 5.77 -9.88 -10.12
CA THR A 104 4.48 -9.68 -10.81
C THR A 104 3.90 -8.31 -10.48
N LEU A 105 4.05 -7.35 -11.40
CA LEU A 105 3.51 -5.99 -11.26
C LEU A 105 1.98 -5.93 -11.41
N ALA A 106 1.34 -5.18 -10.53
CA ALA A 106 -0.08 -4.88 -10.51
C ALA A 106 -0.33 -3.37 -10.30
N GLN A 107 -1.40 -2.86 -10.91
CA GLN A 107 -1.91 -1.52 -10.63
C GLN A 107 -2.94 -1.62 -9.51
N THR A 108 -2.53 -1.27 -8.30
CA THR A 108 -3.35 -1.34 -7.09
C THR A 108 -3.85 0.06 -6.68
N ALA A 109 -4.64 0.13 -5.60
CA ALA A 109 -4.97 1.42 -5.02
C ALA A 109 -3.71 2.09 -4.47
N LEU A 110 -3.68 3.43 -4.52
CA LEU A 110 -2.62 4.31 -3.98
C LEU A 110 -1.26 4.25 -4.71
N THR A 111 -0.71 3.06 -4.95
CA THR A 111 0.58 2.85 -5.63
C THR A 111 0.52 1.59 -6.51
N LEU A 112 1.52 1.40 -7.37
CA LEU A 112 1.74 0.10 -8.00
C LEU A 112 2.33 -0.86 -6.98
N THR A 113 2.09 -2.16 -7.17
CA THR A 113 2.69 -3.19 -6.32
C THR A 113 3.26 -4.33 -7.13
N ALA A 114 4.35 -4.93 -6.64
CA ALA A 114 4.91 -6.15 -7.20
C ALA A 114 4.89 -7.28 -6.19
N LYS A 115 4.25 -8.38 -6.59
CA LYS A 115 4.32 -9.64 -5.86
C LYS A 115 5.59 -10.39 -6.22
N GLY A 116 6.32 -10.85 -5.20
CA GLY A 116 7.53 -11.66 -5.32
C GLY A 116 8.60 -11.18 -4.34
N ASP A 117 9.75 -11.83 -4.36
CA ASP A 117 10.85 -11.51 -3.44
C ASP A 117 11.75 -10.45 -4.07
N ILE A 118 11.82 -9.27 -3.44
CA ILE A 118 12.72 -8.19 -3.87
C ILE A 118 14.18 -8.61 -3.63
N PRO A 119 15.08 -8.43 -4.61
CA PRO A 119 16.50 -8.71 -4.41
C PRO A 119 17.09 -7.79 -3.33
N PRO A 120 18.10 -8.24 -2.56
CA PRO A 120 18.74 -7.39 -1.57
C PRO A 120 19.28 -6.09 -2.18
N ALA A 121 19.07 -4.96 -1.51
CA ALA A 121 19.57 -3.67 -1.96
C ALA A 121 21.10 -3.64 -2.05
N VAL A 122 21.59 -2.97 -3.09
CA VAL A 122 23.01 -2.79 -3.41
C VAL A 122 23.28 -1.28 -3.46
N GLU A 123 24.34 -0.80 -2.79
CA GLU A 123 24.61 0.64 -2.64
C GLU A 123 24.66 1.38 -3.99
N GLU A 124 25.19 0.77 -5.04
CA GLU A 124 25.26 1.38 -6.38
C GLU A 124 23.89 1.51 -7.08
N GLU A 125 22.87 0.79 -6.59
CA GLU A 125 21.50 0.78 -7.11
C GLU A 125 20.54 1.56 -6.20
N ILE A 126 21.05 2.17 -5.13
CA ILE A 126 20.25 3.02 -4.23
C ILE A 126 20.31 4.47 -4.71
N MET A 127 19.13 5.06 -4.82
CA MET A 127 18.94 6.48 -5.05
C MET A 127 18.32 7.10 -3.80
N THR A 128 18.82 8.25 -3.38
CA THR A 128 18.21 9.07 -2.34
C THR A 128 17.48 10.23 -3.00
N LEU A 129 16.17 10.35 -2.74
CA LEU A 129 15.36 11.51 -3.11
C LEU A 129 15.24 12.45 -1.92
N ASP A 130 15.65 13.70 -2.11
CA ASP A 130 15.46 14.76 -1.12
C ASP A 130 14.04 15.32 -1.24
N LEU A 131 13.18 15.03 -0.26
CA LEU A 131 11.76 15.45 -0.22
C LEU A 131 11.52 16.71 0.64
N GLY A 132 12.57 17.28 1.21
CA GLY A 132 12.47 18.42 2.13
C GLY A 132 12.08 19.74 1.45
N ASP A 133 11.20 20.50 2.11
CA ASP A 133 10.96 21.92 1.82
C ASP A 133 12.01 22.82 2.49
N GLU A 134 12.13 24.08 2.01
CA GLU A 134 13.14 25.08 2.43
C GLU A 134 13.19 25.37 3.96
N ASP A 135 12.24 24.89 4.77
CA ASP A 135 12.09 25.16 6.21
C ASP A 135 12.59 24.05 7.16
N GLY A 136 13.30 23.03 6.66
CA GLY A 136 14.44 22.48 7.41
C GLY A 136 14.29 21.17 8.19
N ASP A 137 13.36 20.28 7.82
CA ASP A 137 13.57 18.85 8.06
C ASP A 137 13.84 18.17 6.72
N LEU A 138 15.06 17.65 6.55
CA LEU A 138 15.44 16.85 5.39
C LEU A 138 14.79 15.47 5.54
N GLU A 139 13.52 15.35 5.16
CA GLU A 139 12.95 14.04 4.85
C GLU A 139 13.58 13.60 3.52
N SER A 140 14.40 12.56 3.60
CA SER A 140 14.99 11.91 2.43
C SER A 140 14.51 10.49 2.38
N GLU A 141 14.17 10.02 1.19
CA GLU A 141 13.72 8.66 0.96
C GLU A 141 14.68 7.92 0.05
N ASP A 142 15.05 6.71 0.44
CA ASP A 142 15.92 5.84 -0.34
C ASP A 142 15.09 4.84 -1.14
N PHE A 143 15.47 4.70 -2.41
CA PHE A 143 14.83 3.83 -3.38
C PHE A 143 15.86 2.87 -3.98
N GLN A 144 15.51 1.60 -4.11
CA GLN A 144 16.32 0.60 -4.80
C GLN A 144 15.85 0.46 -6.26
N LEU A 145 16.79 0.61 -7.20
CA LEU A 145 16.57 0.30 -8.61
C LEU A 145 16.32 -1.20 -8.78
N LEU A 146 15.20 -1.57 -9.37
CA LEU A 146 14.88 -2.95 -9.73
C LEU A 146 15.20 -3.23 -11.18
N ALA A 147 14.84 -2.32 -12.09
CA ALA A 147 15.12 -2.47 -13.51
C ALA A 147 14.98 -1.15 -14.27
N SER A 148 15.55 -1.09 -15.47
CA SER A 148 15.28 -0.02 -16.43
C SER A 148 14.79 -0.61 -17.76
N PHE A 149 14.06 0.21 -18.53
CA PHE A 149 13.56 -0.17 -19.85
C PHE A 149 13.33 1.06 -20.72
N PHE A 150 13.23 0.84 -22.03
CA PHE A 150 12.90 1.89 -23.00
C PHE A 150 11.47 1.75 -23.52
N HIS A 151 10.81 2.88 -23.74
CA HIS A 151 9.56 2.98 -24.48
C HIS A 151 9.61 4.22 -25.37
N GLU A 152 9.43 4.05 -26.69
CA GLU A 152 9.46 5.18 -27.66
C GLU A 152 10.68 6.11 -27.52
N GLU A 153 11.89 5.52 -27.37
CA GLU A 153 13.18 6.23 -27.19
C GLU A 153 13.37 6.92 -25.83
N GLN A 154 12.34 6.93 -24.98
CA GLN A 154 12.40 7.40 -23.60
C GLN A 154 12.85 6.27 -22.66
N GLU A 155 13.83 6.55 -21.79
CA GLU A 155 14.27 5.63 -20.73
C GLU A 155 13.41 5.80 -19.48
N TYR A 156 13.06 4.66 -18.87
CA TYR A 156 12.31 4.58 -17.63
C TYR A 156 13.05 3.66 -16.65
N ALA A 157 12.90 3.96 -15.37
CA ALA A 157 13.47 3.17 -14.29
C ALA A 157 12.39 2.82 -13.25
N ILE A 158 12.45 1.59 -12.75
CA ILE A 158 11.50 1.01 -11.81
C ILE A 158 12.20 0.85 -10.47
N TYR A 159 11.60 1.40 -9.42
CA TYR A 159 12.14 1.39 -8.07
C TYR A 159 11.17 0.79 -7.08
N THR A 160 11.70 0.34 -5.95
CA THR A 160 10.94 0.09 -4.71
C THR A 160 11.54 0.96 -3.60
N PRO A 161 10.71 1.59 -2.75
CA PRO A 161 11.22 2.29 -1.58
C PRO A 161 11.88 1.29 -0.62
N LEU A 162 12.97 1.71 0.03
CA LEU A 162 13.63 0.93 1.08
C LEU A 162 12.89 1.03 2.41
N ASN A 163 12.21 2.15 2.65
CA ASN A 163 11.32 2.32 3.79
C ASN A 163 9.94 1.74 3.48
N PRO A 164 9.28 1.04 4.43
CA PRO A 164 7.95 0.52 4.22
C PRO A 164 6.92 1.63 3.93
N LEU A 165 6.03 1.41 2.95
CA LEU A 165 4.93 2.32 2.68
C LEU A 165 3.85 2.19 3.75
N LEU A 166 3.63 3.27 4.51
CA LEU A 166 2.64 3.35 5.56
C LEU A 166 1.32 3.93 5.04
N ILE A 167 0.22 3.21 5.24
CA ILE A 167 -1.12 3.65 4.82
C ILE A 167 -1.98 3.87 6.07
N PHE A 168 -2.43 5.11 6.27
CA PHE A 168 -3.33 5.47 7.35
C PHE A 168 -4.79 5.36 6.93
N VAL A 169 -5.59 4.72 7.77
CA VAL A 169 -7.02 4.55 7.54
C VAL A 169 -7.81 4.77 8.83
N ARG A 170 -9.08 5.12 8.68
CA ARG A 170 -10.08 4.96 9.74
C ARG A 170 -10.77 3.61 9.58
N LEU A 171 -10.90 2.87 10.66
CA LEU A 171 -11.71 1.67 10.73
C LEU A 171 -13.17 2.06 11.02
N THR A 172 -14.09 1.55 10.22
CA THR A 172 -15.54 1.68 10.45
C THR A 172 -15.98 0.79 11.61
N SER A 173 -17.22 0.94 12.08
CA SER A 173 -17.78 0.06 13.13
C SER A 173 -17.79 -1.42 12.76
N ASP A 174 -17.74 -1.72 11.46
CA ASP A 174 -17.69 -3.07 10.92
C ASP A 174 -16.24 -3.56 10.69
N GLY A 175 -15.23 -2.77 11.10
CA GLY A 175 -13.81 -3.08 10.95
C GLY A 175 -13.25 -2.88 9.54
N MET A 176 -14.03 -2.29 8.62
CA MET A 176 -13.57 -2.03 7.25
C MET A 176 -12.73 -0.74 7.21
N PRO A 177 -11.56 -0.76 6.53
CA PRO A 177 -10.71 0.42 6.39
C PRO A 177 -11.30 1.42 5.39
N VAL A 178 -11.19 2.70 5.71
CA VAL A 178 -11.56 3.82 4.84
C VAL A 178 -10.40 4.81 4.85
N LEU A 179 -9.97 5.25 3.66
CA LEU A 179 -8.94 6.28 3.52
C LEU A 179 -9.40 7.57 4.21
N LEU A 180 -8.45 8.24 4.85
CA LEU A 180 -8.69 9.52 5.49
C LEU A 180 -8.75 10.61 4.42
N GLU A 181 -9.71 11.51 4.55
CA GLU A 181 -9.71 12.72 3.74
C GLU A 181 -8.52 13.60 4.16
N PRO A 182 -7.93 14.42 3.26
CA PRO A 182 -6.76 15.24 3.58
C PRO A 182 -6.95 16.12 4.82
N ASP A 183 -8.11 16.79 4.93
CA ASP A 183 -8.44 17.64 6.07
C ASP A 183 -8.57 16.85 7.39
N GLU A 184 -9.05 15.60 7.32
CA GLU A 184 -9.15 14.70 8.48
C GLU A 184 -7.76 14.25 8.91
N PHE A 185 -6.91 13.85 7.96
CA PHE A 185 -5.55 13.39 8.22
C PHE A 185 -4.71 14.49 8.89
N GLU A 186 -4.67 15.70 8.35
CA GLU A 186 -3.88 16.81 8.92
C GLU A 186 -4.28 17.15 10.37
N LEU A 187 -5.56 17.01 10.70
CA LEU A 187 -6.06 17.29 12.06
C LEU A 187 -5.57 16.24 13.07
N ILE A 188 -5.51 14.98 12.67
CA ILE A 188 -5.20 13.86 13.57
C ILE A 188 -3.75 13.40 13.47
N ARG A 189 -3.01 13.80 12.42
CA ARG A 189 -1.63 13.40 12.14
C ARG A 189 -0.71 13.51 13.36
N PRO A 190 -0.68 14.61 14.14
CA PRO A 190 0.21 14.69 15.30
C PRO A 190 -0.06 13.60 16.35
N GLN A 191 -1.33 13.26 16.55
CA GLN A 191 -1.74 12.22 17.51
C GLN A 191 -1.47 10.82 16.95
N LEU A 192 -1.64 10.62 15.64
CA LEU A 192 -1.29 9.36 14.98
C LEU A 192 0.21 9.11 15.05
N GLU A 193 1.03 10.12 14.74
CA GLU A 193 2.49 10.03 14.81
C GLU A 193 2.95 9.68 16.22
N ASP A 194 2.50 10.45 17.23
CA ASP A 194 2.83 10.19 18.63
C ASP A 194 2.42 8.77 19.09
N LEU A 195 1.25 8.28 18.69
CA LEU A 195 0.70 7.02 19.21
C LEU A 195 1.12 5.79 18.42
N LEU A 196 1.47 5.93 17.15
CA LEU A 196 1.80 4.81 16.26
C LEU A 196 3.31 4.64 16.08
N PHE A 197 4.11 5.70 16.23
CA PHE A 197 5.56 5.69 15.99
C PHE A 197 6.42 5.75 17.26
N ASP A 198 5.83 5.88 18.45
CA ASP A 198 6.55 6.00 19.74
C ASP A 198 7.52 4.83 20.06
N ASP A 199 7.48 3.73 19.28
CA ASP A 199 8.27 2.51 19.48
C ASP A 199 9.08 2.06 18.24
N LEU A 200 9.14 2.85 17.15
CA LEU A 200 9.88 2.53 15.92
C LEU A 200 11.36 2.95 15.98
#